data_AF-A0AAV0JXH6-F1
#
_entry.id   AF-A0AAV0JXH6-F1
#
_cell.length_a   1.000
_cell.length_b   1.000
_cell.length_c   1.000
_cell.angle_alpha   90.00
_cell.angle_beta   90.00
_cell.angle_gamma   90.00
#
_symmetry.space_group_name_H-M   'P 1'
#
loop_
_entity.id
_entity.type
_entity.pdbx_description
1 polymer ?
#
loop_
_entity_poly.entity_id
_entity_poly.type
_entity_poly.pdbx_seq_one_letter_code
_entity_poly.pdbx_strand_id
1 'polypeptide(L)'
;VQVNLVGGYYDAGDNVKFGWTISYTTSLLSWAAIEYRQQITSAGEIEHLRQAIRWATDFLLRSHTSSTTFYTQVGDGNKDHSCWERPEDMDTPRTLYKITSQNPGSEAAGDAAAALAAASMVFEHVDAAYSSKLLQHAKSVINLINHNTNYFLIIVKKPSCPFYCSYSGYQDELLWGATWLYEATGDKKYHGYLTSNQGWSGSVSEFSWDNKLAGVQTLLAKVTL
;
A
#
# COMPACT_ATOMS: atom_id res chain seq x y z
N VAL A 1 22.60 7.08 6.19
CA VAL A 1 21.43 7.39 7.04
C VAL A 1 20.95 6.08 7.64
N GLN A 2 20.96 5.97 8.97
CA GLN A 2 20.39 4.82 9.67
C GLN A 2 18.89 5.07 9.81
N VAL A 3 18.05 4.17 9.28
CA VAL A 3 16.58 4.27 9.34
C VAL A 3 16.06 3.24 10.35
N ASN A 4 15.09 3.63 11.17
CA ASN A 4 14.39 2.72 12.07
C ASN A 4 13.08 2.24 11.44
N LEU A 5 13.04 0.97 11.03
CA LEU A 5 11.90 0.33 10.39
C LEU A 5 11.29 -0.78 11.25
N VAL A 6 11.35 -0.66 12.58
CA VAL A 6 10.66 -1.54 13.54
C VAL A 6 9.13 -1.39 13.44
N GLY A 7 8.39 -2.47 13.75
CA GLY A 7 6.93 -2.56 13.65
C GLY A 7 6.48 -3.28 12.38
N GLY A 8 5.22 -3.11 11.95
CA GLY A 8 4.69 -3.76 10.76
C GLY A 8 4.50 -5.28 10.93
N TYR A 9 4.07 -5.94 9.87
CA TYR A 9 3.78 -7.37 9.87
C TYR A 9 4.88 -8.16 9.17
N TYR A 10 5.16 -9.36 9.68
CA TYR A 10 5.73 -10.42 8.86
C TYR A 10 4.69 -10.88 7.84
N ASP A 11 5.16 -11.29 6.68
CA ASP A 11 4.29 -11.50 5.53
C ASP A 11 3.50 -12.81 5.62
N ALA A 12 4.16 -13.91 5.96
CA ALA A 12 3.52 -15.23 6.08
C ALA A 12 4.07 -16.03 7.27
N GLY A 13 4.63 -17.22 6.99
CA GLY A 13 5.37 -18.03 7.97
C GLY A 13 6.86 -17.71 8.02
N ASP A 14 7.31 -16.76 7.22
CA ASP A 14 8.66 -16.21 7.21
C ASP A 14 8.73 -14.94 8.07
N ASN A 15 9.92 -14.36 8.16
CA ASN A 15 10.15 -13.12 8.92
C ASN A 15 10.50 -11.93 8.01
N VAL A 16 10.27 -12.05 6.69
CA VAL A 16 10.42 -10.91 5.76
C VAL A 16 9.23 -9.98 5.90
N LYS A 17 9.49 -8.68 5.77
CA LYS A 17 8.43 -7.67 5.72
C LYS A 17 8.32 -7.13 4.31
N PHE A 18 7.40 -7.67 3.53
CA PHE A 18 7.12 -7.19 2.18
C PHE A 18 6.13 -6.00 2.25
N GLY A 19 6.63 -4.79 2.01
CA GLY A 19 5.84 -3.57 2.12
C GLY A 19 4.67 -3.50 1.15
N TRP A 20 4.78 -4.18 -0.01
CA TRP A 20 3.72 -4.24 -1.00
C TRP A 20 2.50 -5.02 -0.50
N THR A 21 2.68 -6.24 0.01
CA THR A 21 1.60 -7.08 0.56
C THR A 21 1.03 -6.51 1.86
N ILE A 22 1.87 -5.90 2.71
CA ILE A 22 1.42 -5.15 3.88
C ILE A 22 0.49 -4.02 3.44
N SER A 23 0.84 -3.28 2.39
CA SER A 23 0.01 -2.18 1.89
C SER A 23 -1.31 -2.68 1.33
N TYR A 24 -1.30 -3.73 0.50
CA TYR A 24 -2.52 -4.38 0.02
C TYR A 24 -3.44 -4.79 1.18
N THR A 25 -2.92 -5.56 2.14
CA THR A 25 -3.68 -6.03 3.32
C THR A 25 -4.26 -4.86 4.12
N THR A 26 -3.47 -3.79 4.31
CA THR A 26 -3.90 -2.60 5.04
C THR A 26 -5.04 -1.87 4.34
N SER A 27 -4.98 -1.77 3.01
CA SER A 27 -6.06 -1.16 2.22
C SER A 27 -7.35 -1.97 2.30
N LEU A 28 -7.27 -3.31 2.31
CA LEU A 28 -8.44 -4.19 2.49
C LEU A 28 -9.05 -4.10 3.89
N LEU A 29 -8.23 -4.15 4.93
CA LEU A 29 -8.70 -4.00 6.31
C LEU A 29 -9.37 -2.63 6.50
N SER A 30 -8.80 -1.58 5.90
CA SER A 30 -9.38 -0.23 5.94
C SER A 30 -10.68 -0.17 5.16
N TRP A 31 -10.75 -0.79 3.98
CA TRP A 31 -11.99 -0.87 3.20
C TRP A 31 -13.09 -1.58 3.99
N ALA A 32 -12.78 -2.71 4.63
CA ALA A 32 -13.74 -3.42 5.48
C ALA A 32 -14.20 -2.57 6.67
N ALA A 33 -13.30 -1.82 7.31
CA ALA A 33 -13.63 -0.91 8.41
C ALA A 33 -14.57 0.23 7.98
N ILE A 34 -14.48 0.67 6.72
CA ILE A 34 -15.33 1.71 6.12
C ILE A 34 -16.69 1.11 5.74
N GLU A 35 -16.69 0.04 4.94
CA GLU A 35 -17.90 -0.56 4.36
C GLU A 35 -18.78 -1.24 5.41
N TYR A 36 -18.16 -2.02 6.30
CA TYR A 36 -18.86 -2.88 7.27
C TYR A 36 -18.72 -2.37 8.69
N ARG A 37 -18.57 -1.04 8.86
CA ARG A 37 -18.34 -0.40 10.17
C ARG A 37 -19.37 -0.84 11.21
N GLN A 38 -20.65 -0.89 10.85
CA GLN A 38 -21.74 -1.22 11.78
C GLN A 38 -21.66 -2.67 12.25
N GLN A 39 -21.41 -3.60 11.32
CA GLN A 39 -21.32 -5.03 11.59
C GLN A 39 -20.12 -5.34 12.48
N ILE A 40 -18.95 -4.78 12.13
CA ILE A 40 -17.71 -4.95 12.90
C ILE A 40 -17.82 -4.32 14.30
N THR A 41 -18.47 -3.15 14.40
CA THR A 41 -18.73 -2.51 15.70
C THR A 41 -19.69 -3.35 16.55
N SER A 42 -20.75 -3.92 15.94
CA SER A 42 -21.71 -4.77 16.65
C SER A 42 -21.08 -6.08 17.13
N ALA A 43 -20.04 -6.57 16.45
CA ALA A 43 -19.22 -7.69 16.90
C ALA A 43 -18.20 -7.32 18.00
N GLY A 44 -18.04 -6.04 18.34
CA GLY A 44 -17.05 -5.58 19.33
C GLY A 44 -15.61 -5.48 18.80
N GLU A 45 -15.40 -5.62 17.49
CA GLU A 45 -14.07 -5.80 16.89
C GLU A 45 -13.48 -4.53 16.27
N ILE A 46 -14.21 -3.41 16.28
CA ILE A 46 -13.78 -2.18 15.58
C ILE A 46 -12.47 -1.61 16.14
N GLU A 47 -12.23 -1.70 17.45
CA GLU A 47 -10.98 -1.23 18.04
C GLU A 47 -9.80 -2.15 17.74
N HIS A 48 -10.00 -3.47 17.67
CA HIS A 48 -8.96 -4.40 17.25
C HIS A 48 -8.60 -4.19 15.78
N LEU A 49 -9.60 -3.98 14.92
CA LEU A 49 -9.36 -3.67 13.50
C LEU A 49 -8.58 -2.37 13.34
N ARG A 50 -8.93 -1.32 14.09
CA ARG A 50 -8.15 -0.06 14.10
C ARG A 50 -6.73 -0.26 14.59
N GLN A 51 -6.51 -1.05 15.63
CA GLN A 51 -5.16 -1.38 16.09
C GLN A 51 -4.37 -2.12 15.01
N ALA A 52 -5.00 -3.08 14.33
CA ALA A 52 -4.36 -3.83 13.25
C ALA A 52 -3.95 -2.93 12.07
N ILE A 53 -4.84 -2.02 11.65
CA ILE A 53 -4.57 -1.02 10.60
C ILE A 53 -3.45 -0.08 11.05
N ARG A 54 -3.54 0.47 12.28
CA ARG A 54 -2.53 1.40 12.82
C ARG A 54 -1.14 0.76 12.86
N TRP A 55 -1.03 -0.51 13.22
CA TRP A 55 0.24 -1.23 13.27
C TRP A 55 0.94 -1.28 11.91
N ALA A 56 0.18 -1.53 10.84
CA ALA A 56 0.72 -1.48 9.48
C ALA A 56 1.03 -0.06 9.03
N THR A 57 0.10 0.89 9.23
CA THR A 57 0.31 2.26 8.76
C THR A 57 1.45 2.97 9.47
N ASP A 58 1.69 2.68 10.76
CA ASP A 58 2.86 3.18 11.48
C ASP A 58 4.17 2.69 10.84
N PHE A 59 4.20 1.45 10.35
CA PHE A 59 5.33 0.94 9.59
C PHE A 59 5.46 1.63 8.22
N LEU A 60 4.36 1.78 7.47
CA LEU A 60 4.39 2.49 6.18
C LEU A 60 4.84 3.96 6.32
N LEU A 61 4.41 4.64 7.38
CA LEU A 61 4.86 5.99 7.73
C LEU A 61 6.38 6.04 8.00
N ARG A 62 6.92 5.05 8.72
CA ARG A 62 8.37 4.92 8.95
C ARG A 62 9.15 4.58 7.67
N SER A 63 8.54 3.79 6.78
CA SER A 63 9.12 3.40 5.49
C SER A 63 9.17 4.57 4.49
N HIS A 64 8.28 5.55 4.59
CA HIS A 64 8.33 6.78 3.81
C HIS A 64 9.22 7.84 4.48
N THR A 65 10.53 7.71 4.30
CA THR A 65 11.54 8.54 4.99
C THR A 65 11.70 9.94 4.42
N SER A 66 11.32 10.16 3.16
CA SER A 66 11.33 11.45 2.49
C SER A 66 10.42 11.41 1.26
N SER A 67 10.11 12.56 0.67
CA SER A 67 9.35 12.66 -0.58
C SER A 67 9.97 11.92 -1.78
N THR A 68 11.22 11.45 -1.65
CA THR A 68 11.98 10.79 -2.71
C THR A 68 12.43 9.37 -2.34
N THR A 69 12.02 8.85 -1.18
CA THR A 69 12.45 7.52 -0.72
C THR A 69 11.35 6.81 0.07
N PHE A 70 11.01 5.61 -0.39
CA PHE A 70 10.10 4.69 0.29
C PHE A 70 10.74 3.30 0.39
N TYR A 71 10.85 2.75 1.61
CA TYR A 71 11.35 1.40 1.84
C TYR A 71 10.25 0.36 1.62
N THR A 72 10.52 -0.62 0.77
CA THR A 72 9.54 -1.61 0.30
C THR A 72 9.78 -3.00 0.87
N GLN A 73 10.94 -3.26 1.47
CA GLN A 73 11.22 -4.56 2.08
C GLN A 73 12.25 -4.45 3.20
N VAL A 74 12.04 -5.25 4.25
CA VAL A 74 13.01 -5.51 5.32
C VAL A 74 13.24 -7.02 5.36
N GLY A 75 14.49 -7.45 5.25
CA GLY A 75 14.88 -8.86 5.17
C GLY A 75 15.28 -9.30 3.78
N ASP A 76 16.31 -10.13 3.68
CA ASP A 76 16.60 -10.90 2.46
C ASP A 76 15.80 -12.20 2.49
N GLY A 77 14.83 -12.37 1.59
CA GLY A 77 13.93 -13.52 1.64
C GLY A 77 14.62 -14.88 1.46
N ASN A 78 15.69 -14.97 0.65
CA ASN A 78 16.38 -16.26 0.51
C ASN A 78 17.13 -16.64 1.79
N LYS A 79 17.71 -15.64 2.48
CA LYS A 79 18.41 -15.88 3.75
C LYS A 79 17.43 -16.18 4.88
N ASP A 80 16.34 -15.42 4.95
CA ASP A 80 15.25 -15.61 5.91
C ASP A 80 14.67 -17.04 5.77
N HIS A 81 14.31 -17.46 4.55
CA HIS A 81 13.72 -18.77 4.28
C HIS A 81 14.69 -19.94 4.41
N SER A 82 16.00 -19.68 4.48
CA SER A 82 17.01 -20.71 4.74
C SER A 82 17.14 -21.07 6.22
N CYS A 83 16.46 -20.34 7.11
CA CYS A 83 16.45 -20.57 8.55
C CYS A 83 15.01 -20.79 9.05
N TRP A 84 14.81 -21.81 9.89
CA TRP A 84 13.55 -22.01 10.59
C TRP A 84 13.75 -21.65 12.06
N GLU A 85 13.32 -20.44 12.43
CA GLU A 85 13.59 -19.87 13.75
C GLU A 85 12.43 -19.00 14.23
N ARG A 86 12.39 -18.77 15.54
CA ARG A 86 11.45 -17.81 16.12
C ARG A 86 11.92 -16.39 15.77
N PRO A 87 11.00 -15.43 15.51
CA PRO A 87 11.37 -14.08 15.12
C PRO A 87 12.24 -13.35 16.16
N GLU A 88 12.10 -13.69 17.45
CA GLU A 88 12.93 -13.13 18.53
C GLU A 88 14.37 -13.63 18.55
N ASP A 89 14.66 -14.76 17.89
CA ASP A 89 15.99 -15.37 17.83
C ASP A 89 16.71 -15.07 16.50
N MET A 90 16.07 -14.34 15.58
CA MET A 90 16.59 -14.11 14.23
C MET A 90 18.03 -13.58 14.19
N ASP A 91 18.88 -14.31 13.49
CA ASP A 91 20.24 -13.90 13.16
C ASP A 91 20.47 -13.65 11.65
N THR A 92 19.43 -13.86 10.83
CA THR A 92 19.48 -13.64 9.38
C THR A 92 19.58 -12.15 9.00
N PRO A 93 20.23 -11.80 7.87
CA PRO A 93 20.37 -10.41 7.44
C PRO A 93 19.03 -9.68 7.21
N ARG A 94 18.83 -8.57 7.93
CA ARG A 94 17.67 -7.67 7.78
C ARG A 94 17.89 -6.57 6.74
N THR A 95 18.29 -6.96 5.53
CA THR A 95 18.59 -6.05 4.42
C THR A 95 17.42 -5.15 4.07
N LEU A 96 17.68 -3.87 3.78
CA LEU A 96 16.66 -2.89 3.46
C LEU A 96 16.61 -2.60 1.96
N TYR A 97 15.44 -2.74 1.36
CA TYR A 97 15.19 -2.40 -0.05
C TYR A 97 14.24 -1.21 -0.12
N LYS A 98 14.44 -0.37 -1.14
CA LYS A 98 13.72 0.89 -1.30
C LYS A 98 13.55 1.26 -2.75
N ILE A 99 12.51 2.05 -2.99
CA ILE A 99 12.30 2.77 -4.23
C ILE A 99 12.67 4.24 -4.06
N THR A 100 13.18 4.82 -5.15
CA THR A 100 13.51 6.24 -5.27
C THR A 100 13.10 6.73 -6.65
N SER A 101 13.21 8.03 -6.93
CA SER A 101 12.97 8.54 -8.29
C SER A 101 13.92 7.95 -9.35
N GLN A 102 15.10 7.46 -8.96
CA GLN A 102 16.06 6.78 -9.85
C GLN A 102 15.87 5.25 -9.90
N ASN A 103 15.21 4.67 -8.89
CA ASN A 103 14.89 3.24 -8.83
C ASN A 103 13.40 3.11 -8.47
N PRO A 104 12.49 3.34 -9.44
CA PRO A 104 11.08 3.46 -9.13
C PRO A 104 10.42 2.08 -8.96
N GLY A 105 9.29 2.06 -8.27
CA GLY A 105 8.41 0.89 -8.14
C GLY A 105 6.98 1.38 -7.96
N SER A 106 6.27 1.45 -9.08
CA SER A 106 4.95 2.08 -9.16
C SER A 106 3.90 1.28 -8.39
N GLU A 107 4.00 -0.03 -8.42
CA GLU A 107 3.13 -0.99 -7.74
C GLU A 107 3.15 -0.74 -6.23
N ALA A 108 4.34 -0.85 -5.63
CA ALA A 108 4.53 -0.65 -4.20
C ALA A 108 4.15 0.75 -3.73
N ALA A 109 4.41 1.79 -4.54
CA ALA A 109 4.02 3.16 -4.21
C ALA A 109 2.50 3.39 -4.35
N GLY A 110 1.87 2.83 -5.38
CA GLY A 110 0.42 2.89 -5.59
C GLY A 110 -0.35 2.24 -4.44
N ASP A 111 0.05 1.03 -4.05
CA ASP A 111 -0.58 0.32 -2.94
C ASP A 111 -0.31 0.98 -1.59
N ALA A 112 0.90 1.49 -1.35
CA ALA A 112 1.19 2.24 -0.12
C ALA A 112 0.35 3.52 -0.04
N ALA A 113 0.15 4.22 -1.16
CA ALA A 113 -0.73 5.38 -1.23
C ALA A 113 -2.19 5.01 -0.96
N ALA A 114 -2.69 3.92 -1.56
CA ALA A 114 -4.02 3.39 -1.32
C ALA A 114 -4.24 3.04 0.16
N ALA A 115 -3.31 2.28 0.75
CA ALA A 115 -3.35 1.87 2.14
C ALA A 115 -3.44 3.06 3.10
N LEU A 116 -2.57 4.05 2.92
CA LEU A 116 -2.51 5.24 3.76
C LEU A 116 -3.75 6.13 3.56
N ALA A 117 -4.26 6.28 2.32
CA ALA A 117 -5.46 7.04 2.03
C ALA A 117 -6.71 6.37 2.63
N ALA A 118 -6.91 5.07 2.41
CA ALA A 118 -8.03 4.31 2.98
C ALA A 118 -8.00 4.37 4.52
N ALA A 119 -6.84 4.14 5.14
CA ALA A 119 -6.70 4.22 6.58
C ALA A 119 -6.97 5.63 7.13
N SER A 120 -6.64 6.69 6.38
CA SER A 120 -6.93 8.06 6.82
C SER A 120 -8.43 8.28 7.06
N MET A 121 -9.30 7.67 6.26
CA MET A 121 -10.76 7.74 6.43
C MET A 121 -11.21 6.97 7.68
N VAL A 122 -10.60 5.81 7.96
CA VAL A 122 -10.90 5.01 9.18
C VAL A 122 -10.63 5.79 10.46
N PHE A 123 -9.57 6.61 10.47
CA PHE A 123 -9.14 7.37 11.64
C PHE A 123 -9.71 8.80 11.72
N GLU A 124 -10.41 9.28 10.69
CA GLU A 124 -10.82 10.69 10.56
C GLU A 124 -11.50 11.25 11.82
N HIS A 125 -12.46 10.50 12.39
CA HIS A 125 -13.24 10.95 13.55
C HIS A 125 -12.73 10.46 14.91
N VAL A 126 -11.72 9.60 14.93
CA VAL A 126 -11.17 9.02 16.18
C VAL A 126 -9.76 9.49 16.49
N ASP A 127 -9.01 9.91 15.47
CA ASP A 127 -7.68 10.51 15.58
C ASP A 127 -7.38 11.36 14.33
N ALA A 128 -7.97 12.56 14.29
CA ALA A 128 -7.89 13.47 13.14
C ALA A 128 -6.45 13.89 12.80
N ALA A 129 -5.57 13.99 13.81
CA ALA A 129 -4.17 14.31 13.60
C ALA A 129 -3.43 13.16 12.88
N TYR A 130 -3.67 11.92 13.31
CA TYR A 130 -3.14 10.74 12.64
C TYR A 130 -3.70 10.59 11.22
N SER A 131 -5.02 10.74 11.05
CA SER A 131 -5.68 10.75 9.74
C SER A 131 -5.02 11.74 8.76
N SER A 132 -4.83 12.99 9.19
CA SER A 132 -4.17 14.02 8.39
C SER A 132 -2.74 13.65 7.99
N LYS A 133 -1.99 13.04 8.92
CA LYS A 133 -0.62 12.56 8.68
C LYS A 133 -0.60 11.42 7.65
N LEU A 134 -1.50 10.45 7.76
CA LEU A 134 -1.64 9.36 6.81
C LEU A 134 -1.90 9.89 5.40
N LEU A 135 -2.88 10.79 5.27
CA LEU A 135 -3.28 11.37 3.99
C LEU A 135 -2.15 12.20 3.36
N GLN A 136 -1.37 12.94 4.17
CA GLN A 136 -0.19 13.66 3.69
C GLN A 136 0.85 12.71 3.09
N HIS A 137 1.15 11.61 3.78
CA HIS A 137 2.09 10.59 3.30
C HIS A 137 1.55 9.87 2.06
N ALA A 138 0.24 9.55 2.01
CA ALA A 138 -0.40 8.93 0.85
C ALA A 138 -0.18 9.77 -0.43
N LYS A 139 -0.45 11.08 -0.33
CA LYS A 139 -0.22 12.04 -1.43
C LYS A 139 1.26 12.13 -1.82
N SER A 140 2.17 12.07 -0.85
CA SER A 140 3.60 12.19 -1.12
C SER A 140 4.19 10.93 -1.77
N VAL A 141 3.81 9.74 -1.31
CA VAL A 141 4.33 8.47 -1.84
C VAL A 141 3.93 8.27 -3.30
N ILE A 142 2.67 8.53 -3.67
CA ILE A 142 2.26 8.39 -5.08
C ILE A 142 2.94 9.42 -5.99
N ASN A 143 3.36 10.57 -5.46
CA ASN A 143 4.10 11.57 -6.21
C ASN A 143 5.57 11.18 -6.45
N LEU A 144 6.13 10.23 -5.69
CA LEU A 144 7.48 9.72 -5.91
C LEU A 144 7.65 9.17 -7.34
N ILE A 145 6.57 8.61 -7.89
CA ILE A 145 6.53 7.95 -9.20
C ILE A 145 5.88 8.80 -10.30
N ASN A 146 5.25 9.94 -9.95
CA ASN A 146 4.47 10.75 -10.89
C ASN A 146 5.18 12.06 -11.29
N HIS A 147 6.38 11.95 -11.86
CA HIS A 147 7.12 13.09 -12.39
C HIS A 147 6.88 13.20 -13.89
N ASN A 148 5.83 13.91 -14.29
CA ASN A 148 5.65 14.54 -15.60
C ASN A 148 6.28 13.83 -16.81
N THR A 149 5.43 13.28 -17.69
CA THR A 149 5.64 13.21 -19.15
C THR A 149 6.86 12.42 -19.67
N ASN A 150 6.52 11.42 -20.51
CA ASN A 150 7.37 10.69 -21.45
C ASN A 150 8.29 9.59 -20.88
N TYR A 151 8.14 8.43 -21.53
CA TYR A 151 8.90 7.18 -21.40
C TYR A 151 8.40 6.19 -20.32
N PHE A 152 7.39 5.43 -20.72
CA PHE A 152 7.34 3.98 -20.47
C PHE A 152 8.71 3.39 -20.72
N LEU A 153 9.44 3.11 -19.64
CA LEU A 153 10.45 2.06 -19.47
C LEU A 153 11.08 2.25 -18.09
N ILE A 154 10.24 2.22 -17.06
CA ILE A 154 10.76 2.00 -15.72
C ILE A 154 10.85 0.49 -15.57
N ILE A 155 12.04 -0.06 -15.78
CA ILE A 155 12.37 -1.40 -15.34
C ILE A 155 12.20 -1.38 -13.83
N VAL A 156 11.05 -1.85 -13.36
CA VAL A 156 10.84 -2.18 -11.96
C VAL A 156 11.88 -3.22 -11.65
N LYS A 157 12.94 -2.84 -10.92
CA LYS A 157 13.81 -3.81 -10.27
C LYS A 157 12.97 -4.48 -9.21
N LYS A 158 12.22 -5.48 -9.65
CA LYS A 158 11.48 -6.51 -8.92
C LYS A 158 11.72 -6.42 -7.40
N PRO A 159 11.08 -5.48 -6.69
CA PRO A 159 11.53 -5.09 -5.36
C PRO A 159 11.39 -6.23 -4.35
N SER A 160 10.58 -7.26 -4.70
CA SER A 160 10.27 -8.41 -3.88
C SER A 160 10.30 -9.76 -4.64
N CYS A 161 10.66 -9.80 -5.93
CA CYS A 161 10.71 -11.07 -6.69
C CYS A 161 12.01 -11.83 -6.31
N PRO A 162 12.00 -13.16 -6.21
CA PRO A 162 11.01 -14.10 -6.75
C PRO A 162 9.75 -14.34 -5.90
N PHE A 163 9.61 -13.69 -4.74
CA PHE A 163 8.49 -13.95 -3.81
C PHE A 163 7.21 -13.24 -4.23
N TYR A 164 7.30 -11.92 -4.45
CA TYR A 164 6.20 -11.08 -4.94
C TYR A 164 6.66 -10.35 -6.20
N CYS A 165 6.27 -10.89 -7.36
CA CYS A 165 6.59 -10.34 -8.66
C CYS A 165 5.35 -9.64 -9.24
N SER A 166 5.52 -8.52 -9.95
CA SER A 166 4.41 -7.91 -10.70
C SER A 166 4.08 -8.77 -11.91
N TYR A 167 2.87 -9.32 -11.96
CA TYR A 167 2.35 -10.07 -13.11
C TYR A 167 1.26 -9.29 -13.85
N SER A 168 0.45 -8.51 -13.12
CA SER A 168 -0.61 -7.62 -13.65
C SER A 168 -0.08 -6.33 -14.30
N GLY A 169 1.14 -5.91 -13.95
CA GLY A 169 1.68 -4.59 -14.29
C GLY A 169 1.61 -3.63 -13.11
N TYR A 170 1.58 -2.32 -13.39
CA TYR A 170 1.49 -1.29 -12.35
C TYR A 170 0.28 -0.38 -12.48
N GLN A 171 -0.46 -0.49 -13.58
CA GLN A 171 -1.53 0.44 -13.90
C GLN A 171 -2.70 0.28 -12.94
N ASP A 172 -2.99 -0.93 -12.50
CA ASP A 172 -4.06 -1.20 -11.55
C ASP A 172 -3.75 -0.65 -10.15
N GLU A 173 -2.50 -0.63 -9.68
CA GLU A 173 -2.11 0.04 -8.42
C GLU A 173 -2.14 1.56 -8.53
N LEU A 174 -1.77 2.11 -9.69
CA LEU A 174 -1.91 3.56 -9.93
C LEU A 174 -3.38 3.97 -9.88
N LEU A 175 -4.26 3.19 -10.51
CA LEU A 175 -5.70 3.38 -10.45
C LEU A 175 -6.22 3.17 -9.03
N TRP A 176 -5.77 2.13 -8.31
CA TRP A 176 -6.16 1.85 -6.93
C TRP A 176 -5.77 2.98 -5.97
N GLY A 177 -4.52 3.44 -6.04
CA GLY A 177 -4.04 4.58 -5.27
C GLY A 177 -4.82 5.85 -5.59
N ALA A 178 -5.07 6.14 -6.87
CA ALA A 178 -5.88 7.28 -7.28
C ALA A 178 -7.33 7.19 -6.80
N THR A 179 -7.95 6.00 -6.84
CA THR A 179 -9.31 5.77 -6.33
C THR A 179 -9.39 6.08 -4.84
N TRP A 180 -8.52 5.51 -4.01
CA TRP A 180 -8.56 5.79 -2.57
C TRP A 180 -8.20 7.23 -2.21
N LEU A 181 -7.26 7.84 -2.95
CA LEU A 181 -6.98 9.26 -2.77
C LEU A 181 -8.16 10.14 -3.19
N TYR A 182 -8.92 9.74 -4.20
CA TYR A 182 -10.15 10.44 -4.57
C TYR A 182 -11.23 10.27 -3.49
N GLU A 183 -11.50 9.06 -3.03
CA GLU A 183 -12.42 8.77 -1.92
C GLU A 183 -12.09 9.59 -0.67
N ALA A 184 -10.81 9.64 -0.29
CA ALA A 184 -10.37 10.34 0.92
C ALA A 184 -10.33 11.87 0.80
N THR A 185 -10.45 12.46 -0.41
CA THR A 185 -10.21 13.91 -0.59
C THR A 185 -11.23 14.65 -1.44
N GLY A 186 -11.96 13.97 -2.32
CA GLY A 186 -12.75 14.58 -3.38
C GLY A 186 -11.93 15.40 -4.39
N ASP A 187 -10.59 15.33 -4.38
CA ASP A 187 -9.73 16.14 -5.25
C ASP A 187 -9.87 15.69 -6.70
N LYS A 188 -10.38 16.61 -7.54
CA LYS A 188 -10.69 16.36 -8.96
C LYS A 188 -9.48 15.92 -9.78
N LYS A 189 -8.25 16.16 -9.33
CA LYS A 189 -7.06 15.67 -10.05
C LYS A 189 -7.01 14.13 -10.09
N TYR A 190 -7.41 13.46 -9.01
CA TYR A 190 -7.42 11.99 -8.95
C TYR A 190 -8.56 11.44 -9.81
N HIS A 191 -9.76 12.04 -9.71
CA HIS A 191 -10.86 11.73 -10.63
C HIS A 191 -10.49 11.94 -12.10
N GLY A 192 -9.78 13.03 -12.42
CA GLY A 192 -9.27 13.31 -13.76
C GLY A 192 -8.31 12.23 -14.25
N TYR A 193 -7.37 11.80 -13.40
CA TYR A 193 -6.47 10.68 -13.70
C TYR A 193 -7.25 9.39 -13.99
N LEU A 194 -8.23 9.03 -13.15
CA LEU A 194 -9.07 7.84 -13.33
C LEU A 194 -9.86 7.91 -14.64
N THR A 195 -10.45 9.05 -14.95
CA THR A 195 -11.23 9.27 -16.18
C THR A 195 -10.34 9.16 -17.43
N SER A 196 -9.15 9.76 -17.41
CA SER A 196 -8.20 9.68 -18.52
C SER A 196 -7.61 8.28 -18.74
N ASN A 197 -7.72 7.39 -17.75
CA ASN A 197 -7.21 6.02 -17.80
C ASN A 197 -8.31 4.95 -17.82
N GLN A 198 -9.57 5.30 -18.12
CA GLN A 198 -10.69 4.35 -18.21
C GLN A 198 -10.45 3.21 -19.21
N GLY A 199 -9.62 3.43 -20.24
CA GLY A 199 -9.24 2.41 -21.23
C GLY A 199 -8.46 1.22 -20.66
N TRP A 200 -7.96 1.31 -19.43
CA TRP A 200 -7.35 0.19 -18.70
C TRP A 200 -8.37 -0.72 -18.01
N SER A 201 -9.65 -0.33 -17.96
CA SER A 201 -10.70 -1.18 -17.42
C SER A 201 -10.95 -2.38 -18.34
N GLY A 202 -11.08 -3.57 -17.75
CA GLY A 202 -11.32 -4.81 -18.47
C GLY A 202 -11.82 -5.91 -17.54
N SER A 203 -12.26 -7.03 -18.11
CA SER A 203 -12.61 -8.20 -17.32
C SER A 203 -11.36 -8.77 -16.64
N VAL A 204 -11.43 -9.02 -15.34
CA VAL A 204 -10.37 -9.68 -14.57
C VAL A 204 -10.94 -10.88 -13.83
N SER A 205 -10.12 -11.91 -13.68
CA SER A 205 -10.49 -13.15 -12.99
C SER A 205 -10.21 -13.12 -11.49
N GLU A 206 -9.49 -12.10 -11.00
CA GLU A 206 -9.07 -12.02 -9.61
C GLU A 206 -8.97 -10.59 -9.10
N PHE A 207 -9.03 -10.49 -7.76
CA PHE A 207 -8.63 -9.34 -6.98
C PHE A 207 -7.63 -9.83 -5.94
N SER A 208 -6.38 -9.35 -6.02
CA SER A 208 -5.26 -9.91 -5.28
C SER A 208 -4.24 -8.83 -4.90
N TRP A 209 -3.19 -9.23 -4.19
CA TRP A 209 -2.05 -8.36 -3.89
C TRP A 209 -1.30 -7.91 -5.15
N ASP A 210 -1.51 -8.57 -6.29
CA ASP A 210 -0.94 -8.22 -7.60
C ASP A 210 -1.97 -7.47 -8.45
N ASN A 211 -3.24 -7.91 -8.54
CA ASN A 211 -4.25 -7.28 -9.39
C ASN A 211 -5.37 -6.55 -8.62
N LYS A 212 -5.50 -5.24 -8.82
CA LYS A 212 -6.45 -4.37 -8.07
C LYS A 212 -7.67 -3.97 -8.89
N LEU A 213 -7.73 -4.36 -10.17
CA LEU A 213 -8.68 -3.78 -11.11
C LEU A 213 -10.14 -4.03 -10.73
N ALA A 214 -10.46 -5.24 -10.24
CA ALA A 214 -11.81 -5.54 -9.74
C ALA A 214 -12.21 -4.66 -8.54
N GLY A 215 -11.26 -4.37 -7.64
CA GLY A 215 -11.48 -3.45 -6.52
C GLY A 215 -11.71 -2.02 -7.00
N VAL A 216 -10.87 -1.54 -7.94
CA VAL A 216 -11.02 -0.23 -8.59
C VAL A 216 -12.40 -0.09 -9.23
N GLN A 217 -12.82 -1.07 -10.03
CA GLN A 217 -14.13 -1.08 -10.71
C GLN A 217 -15.28 -1.03 -9.70
N THR A 218 -15.19 -1.82 -8.62
CA THR A 218 -16.22 -1.88 -7.57
C THR A 218 -16.36 -0.54 -6.85
N LEU A 219 -15.26 0.09 -6.47
CA LEU A 219 -15.30 1.40 -5.81
C LEU A 219 -15.82 2.49 -6.75
N LEU A 220 -15.31 2.56 -7.98
CA LEU A 220 -15.72 3.61 -8.91
C LEU A 220 -17.18 3.50 -9.36
N ALA A 221 -17.72 2.29 -9.46
CA ALA A 221 -19.13 2.09 -9.74
C ALA A 221 -20.04 2.77 -8.69
N LYS A 222 -19.60 2.88 -7.43
CA LYS A 222 -20.35 3.57 -6.36
C LYS A 222 -20.34 5.09 -6.48
N VAL A 223 -19.31 5.67 -7.09
CA VAL A 223 -19.16 7.13 -7.20
C VAL A 223 -19.79 7.68 -8.49
N THR A 224 -19.93 6.84 -9.52
CA THR A 224 -20.52 7.22 -10.81
C THR A 224 -22.02 6.97 -10.92
N LEU A 225 -22.62 6.23 -9.99
CA LEU A 225 -24.06 5.96 -9.91
C LEU A 225 -24.72 6.88 -8.87
#